data_AF-A0A2V1BHV7-F1
#
_entry.id   AF-A0A2V1BHV7-F1
#
_cell.length_a   1.000
_cell.length_b   1.000
_cell.length_c   1.000
_cell.angle_alpha   90.00
_cell.angle_beta   90.00
_cell.angle_gamma   90.00
#
_symmetry.space_group_name_H-M   'P 1'
#
loop_
_entity.id
_entity.type
_entity.pdbx_description
1 polymer ?
#
loop_
_entity_poly.entity_id
_entity_poly.type
_entity_poly.pdbx_seq_one_letter_code
_entity_poly.pdbx_strand_id
1 'polypeptide(L)'
;MAVYTMLSKHVGKTAILVVLCTFLFYEAFVSDHGFGDARDIASRGTVDRREEIGNLNAASDLYGLGMRLGLYFQGLGMILLAGRPNKRCGTGLKLAGGGVGLAMLSSWTIFARQKLFSPCEAALILFLISTAIIPAELSLFNPIAIPGEGLGVLLLVTVKLWLHISYFWTFAELYRTLPRLGTPNRIFFFANVSINGWFRKLMLAQLSLALLHVPSLVYIGYGLGGIAFKSWLERTTELSDDDRREFYYRSKKYNNVRGKLDAIANITKGLLPTLRLSDTQWLTPDEMDSPLPSTLQKQLTAIPGAMIMDIVGLPLITFGFTIAIVEKTIVWNHLSPVMDLQSPGQLIPLVTGIAILFNGFVPVFRTCCLSSTDDSSEHEEAPEQQNRESSEAGDVEMEETAGKQDGSHRERERASDEISEGSKGNEEGGESPKRGSIEMREMRGI
;
A
#
# COMPACT_ATOMS: atom_id res chain seq x y z
N MET A 1 -26.54 -15.07 4.21
CA MET A 1 -26.90 -14.49 5.51
C MET A 1 -26.11 -15.14 6.64
N ALA A 2 -26.46 -16.34 7.14
CA ALA A 2 -25.78 -16.95 8.31
C ALA A 2 -24.23 -17.01 8.27
N VAL A 3 -23.62 -17.33 7.11
CA VAL A 3 -22.15 -17.36 6.95
C VAL A 3 -21.53 -15.95 6.94
N TYR A 4 -22.25 -14.96 6.40
CA TYR A 4 -21.84 -13.55 6.41
C TYR A 4 -21.92 -12.98 7.84
N THR A 5 -22.95 -13.34 8.60
CA THR A 5 -23.10 -12.96 10.02
C THR A 5 -22.00 -13.61 10.88
N MET A 6 -21.59 -14.85 10.57
CA MET A 6 -20.51 -15.55 11.29
C MET A 6 -19.12 -14.97 10.97
N LEU A 7 -18.85 -14.67 9.69
CA LEU A 7 -17.60 -14.03 9.25
C LEU A 7 -17.47 -12.59 9.74
N SER A 8 -18.55 -11.80 9.73
CA SER A 8 -18.62 -10.46 10.34
C SER A 8 -18.27 -10.50 11.83
N LYS A 9 -18.85 -11.45 12.58
CA LYS A 9 -18.62 -11.62 14.02
C LYS A 9 -17.18 -12.05 14.35
N HIS A 10 -16.49 -12.82 13.51
CA HIS A 10 -15.11 -13.26 13.79
C HIS A 10 -14.03 -12.34 13.20
N VAL A 11 -14.19 -11.83 11.98
CA VAL A 11 -13.23 -10.90 11.37
C VAL A 11 -13.21 -9.58 12.12
N GLY A 12 -14.37 -9.09 12.54
CA GLY A 12 -14.47 -7.94 13.45
C GLY A 12 -13.71 -8.20 14.74
N LYS A 13 -13.94 -9.35 15.40
CA LYS A 13 -13.25 -9.70 16.65
C LYS A 13 -11.75 -9.88 16.49
N THR A 14 -11.25 -10.48 15.42
CA THR A 14 -9.81 -10.70 15.21
C THR A 14 -9.10 -9.40 14.83
N ALA A 15 -9.69 -8.58 13.95
CA ALA A 15 -9.15 -7.25 13.64
C ALA A 15 -9.18 -6.34 14.87
N ILE A 16 -10.27 -6.34 15.63
CA ILE A 16 -10.38 -5.65 16.91
C ILE A 16 -9.37 -6.20 17.91
N LEU A 17 -9.15 -7.51 17.99
CA LEU A 17 -8.16 -8.11 18.89
C LEU A 17 -6.73 -7.74 18.48
N VAL A 18 -6.40 -7.71 17.19
CA VAL A 18 -5.05 -7.30 16.75
C VAL A 18 -4.86 -5.80 16.95
N VAL A 19 -5.86 -4.97 16.65
CA VAL A 19 -5.84 -3.53 16.94
C VAL A 19 -5.75 -3.30 18.45
N LEU A 20 -6.52 -4.01 19.27
CA LEU A 20 -6.45 -3.96 20.73
C LEU A 20 -5.14 -4.50 21.25
N CYS A 21 -4.56 -5.57 20.71
CA CYS A 21 -3.25 -6.05 21.12
C CYS A 21 -2.16 -5.06 20.73
N THR A 22 -2.25 -4.42 19.57
CA THR A 22 -1.32 -3.36 19.14
C THR A 22 -1.48 -2.11 20.00
N PHE A 23 -2.72 -1.75 20.33
CA PHE A 23 -3.07 -0.61 21.19
C PHE A 23 -2.70 -0.87 22.66
N LEU A 24 -2.96 -2.07 23.19
CA LEU A 24 -2.56 -2.47 24.54
C LEU A 24 -1.04 -2.65 24.64
N PHE A 25 -0.37 -3.09 23.58
CA PHE A 25 1.08 -3.08 23.51
C PHE A 25 1.62 -1.65 23.49
N TYR A 26 0.95 -0.73 22.77
CA TYR A 26 1.26 0.70 22.77
C TYR A 26 0.99 1.37 24.14
N GLU A 27 -0.15 1.10 24.77
CA GLU A 27 -0.53 1.60 26.11
C GLU A 27 0.37 1.04 27.20
N ALA A 28 0.67 -0.27 27.18
CA ALA A 28 1.66 -0.86 28.08
C ALA A 28 3.04 -0.21 27.88
N PHE A 29 3.40 0.14 26.65
CA PHE A 29 4.64 0.84 26.34
C PHE A 29 4.64 2.31 26.79
N VAL A 30 3.53 3.04 26.61
CA VAL A 30 3.37 4.44 27.07
C VAL A 30 3.30 4.50 28.61
N SER A 31 2.66 3.51 29.23
CA SER A 31 2.49 3.43 30.68
C SER A 31 3.77 2.99 31.41
N ASP A 32 4.60 2.14 30.83
CA ASP A 32 5.87 1.67 31.43
C ASP A 32 7.02 2.68 31.28
N HIS A 33 6.84 3.69 30.40
CA HIS A 33 7.79 4.79 30.22
C HIS A 33 7.16 6.15 30.52
N GLY A 34 6.27 6.17 31.53
CA GLY A 34 5.52 7.33 32.01
C GLY A 34 6.12 8.64 31.58
N PHE A 35 5.41 9.34 30.69
CA PHE A 35 5.69 10.70 30.22
C PHE A 35 6.24 11.49 31.41
N GLY A 36 7.57 11.63 31.46
CA GLY A 36 8.24 12.16 32.63
C GLY A 36 7.62 13.51 32.97
N ASP A 37 7.26 13.66 34.25
CA ASP A 37 6.57 14.82 34.78
C ASP A 37 7.15 16.11 34.17
N ALA A 38 6.39 16.76 33.30
CA ALA A 38 6.83 17.94 32.54
C ALA A 38 7.27 19.10 33.47
N ARG A 39 6.96 18.99 34.77
CA ARG A 39 7.41 19.91 35.81
C ARG A 39 8.90 19.81 36.13
N ASP A 40 9.56 18.70 35.83
CA ASP A 40 11.00 18.51 36.09
C ASP A 40 11.90 19.15 34.99
N ILE A 41 11.29 19.67 33.91
CA ILE A 41 11.98 20.36 32.83
C ILE A 41 12.10 21.87 33.11
N ALA A 42 11.20 22.45 33.91
CA ALA A 42 11.20 23.88 34.22
C ALA A 42 12.22 24.31 35.29
N SER A 43 12.80 23.36 36.04
CA SER A 43 13.73 23.64 37.14
C SER A 43 15.22 23.56 36.75
N ARG A 44 15.56 23.11 35.53
CA ARG A 44 16.93 23.13 35.01
C ARG A 44 17.30 24.50 34.43
N GLY A 45 17.44 25.47 35.32
CA GLY A 45 18.19 26.69 35.03
C GLY A 45 19.66 26.38 34.77
N THR A 46 20.22 27.07 33.78
CA THR A 46 21.61 27.02 33.27
C THR A 46 21.97 25.79 32.42
N VAL A 47 21.96 26.05 31.11
CA VAL A 47 22.25 25.16 29.98
C VAL A 47 23.69 24.68 30.04
N ASP A 48 23.91 23.57 30.71
CA ASP A 48 25.01 22.68 30.32
C ASP A 48 24.59 22.09 28.98
N ARG A 49 25.35 22.40 27.92
CA ARG A 49 25.09 22.01 26.53
C ARG A 49 25.24 20.48 26.45
N ARG A 50 24.26 19.73 26.97
CA ARG A 50 24.15 18.29 26.81
C ARG A 50 24.38 18.01 25.35
N GLU A 51 25.43 17.25 25.06
CA GLU A 51 25.74 16.81 23.71
C GLU A 51 24.47 16.25 23.10
N GLU A 52 23.91 16.98 22.13
CA GLU A 52 22.69 16.56 21.45
C GLU A 52 23.02 15.27 20.69
N ILE A 53 22.41 14.18 21.14
CA ILE A 53 22.61 12.85 20.55
C ILE A 53 21.81 12.77 19.26
N GLY A 54 22.49 12.46 18.15
CA GLY A 54 21.91 12.41 16.81
C GLY A 54 21.94 13.77 16.09
N ASN A 55 21.13 13.89 15.04
CA ASN A 55 21.03 15.10 14.23
C ASN A 55 19.69 15.79 14.46
N LEU A 56 19.70 17.02 14.96
CA LEU A 56 18.47 17.79 15.24
C LEU A 56 17.59 18.02 14.00
N ASN A 57 18.19 18.30 12.84
CA ASN A 57 17.42 18.55 11.62
C ASN A 57 16.71 17.26 11.17
N ALA A 58 17.40 16.12 11.26
CA ALA A 58 16.81 14.80 11.03
C ALA A 58 15.66 14.50 12.01
N ALA A 59 15.90 14.82 13.28
CA ALA A 59 14.95 14.63 14.37
C ALA A 59 13.68 15.46 14.23
N SER A 60 13.76 16.65 13.62
CA SER A 60 12.58 17.46 13.27
C SER A 60 11.87 16.90 12.03
N ASP A 61 12.62 16.69 10.95
CA ASP A 61 12.01 16.63 9.62
C ASP A 61 11.72 15.19 9.13
N LEU A 62 12.40 14.19 9.68
CA LEU A 62 12.33 12.81 9.16
C LEU A 62 11.79 11.79 10.16
N TYR A 63 11.98 12.02 11.45
CA TYR A 63 11.46 11.13 12.50
C TYR A 63 10.94 11.86 13.74
N GLY A 64 10.59 13.15 13.60
CA GLY A 64 9.90 13.93 14.63
C GLY A 64 8.57 13.31 15.05
N LEU A 65 8.01 13.76 16.17
CA LEU A 65 6.80 13.17 16.72
C LEU A 65 5.63 13.21 15.71
N GLY A 66 5.39 14.37 15.09
CA GLY A 66 4.30 14.52 14.11
C GLY A 66 4.51 13.68 12.86
N MET A 67 5.76 13.58 12.38
CA MET A 67 6.14 12.69 11.27
C MET A 67 5.81 11.23 11.59
N ARG A 68 6.27 10.71 12.73
CA ARG A 68 6.07 9.30 13.11
C ARG A 68 4.60 8.96 13.28
N LEU A 69 3.88 9.73 14.11
CA LEU A 69 2.45 9.49 14.35
C LEU A 69 1.64 9.64 13.06
N GLY A 70 1.97 10.62 12.23
CA GLY A 70 1.35 10.80 10.92
C GLY A 70 1.50 9.57 10.03
N LEU A 71 2.72 9.05 9.88
CA LEU A 71 2.98 7.84 9.09
C LEU A 71 2.33 6.59 9.70
N TYR A 72 2.24 6.49 11.03
CA TYR A 72 1.56 5.37 11.69
C TYR A 72 0.05 5.41 11.44
N PHE A 73 -0.59 6.56 11.64
CA PHE A 73 -2.02 6.70 11.38
C PHE A 73 -2.36 6.55 9.91
N GLN A 74 -1.53 7.10 9.02
CA GLN A 74 -1.63 6.87 7.59
C GLN A 74 -1.53 5.37 7.28
N GLY A 75 -0.47 4.71 7.72
CA GLY A 75 -0.26 3.28 7.47
C GLY A 75 -1.43 2.40 7.92
N LEU A 76 -1.89 2.61 9.16
CA LEU A 76 -3.03 1.89 9.73
C LEU A 76 -4.33 2.16 8.98
N GLY A 77 -4.65 3.43 8.70
CA GLY A 77 -5.84 3.80 7.94
C GLY A 77 -5.86 3.17 6.54
N MET A 78 -4.71 3.12 5.87
CA MET A 78 -4.57 2.48 4.57
C MET A 78 -4.73 0.95 4.63
N ILE A 79 -4.25 0.28 5.68
CA ILE A 79 -4.47 -1.18 5.88
C ILE A 79 -5.95 -1.46 6.13
N LEU A 80 -6.62 -0.64 6.95
CA LEU A 80 -8.06 -0.76 7.20
C LEU A 80 -8.89 -0.52 5.92
N LEU A 81 -8.44 0.39 5.06
CA LEU A 81 -9.02 0.59 3.74
C LEU A 81 -8.82 -0.66 2.86
N ALA A 82 -7.62 -1.23 2.81
CA ALA A 82 -7.34 -2.42 1.99
C ALA A 82 -8.23 -3.62 2.33
N GLY A 83 -8.69 -3.75 3.58
CA GLY A 83 -9.63 -4.79 3.99
C GLY A 83 -11.07 -4.64 3.46
N ARG A 84 -11.39 -3.55 2.75
CA ARG A 84 -12.74 -3.31 2.25
C ARG A 84 -12.98 -3.96 0.89
N PRO A 85 -14.13 -4.64 0.70
CA PRO A 85 -14.52 -5.20 -0.61
C PRO A 85 -15.03 -4.14 -1.60
N ASN A 86 -15.01 -2.85 -1.25
CA ASN A 86 -15.67 -1.81 -2.05
C ASN A 86 -14.84 -1.38 -3.27
N LYS A 87 -15.51 -1.15 -4.40
CA LYS A 87 -14.93 -1.01 -5.75
C LYS A 87 -13.97 0.16 -5.95
N ARG A 88 -13.81 1.09 -5.01
CA ARG A 88 -12.90 2.25 -5.16
C ARG A 88 -11.87 2.37 -4.05
N CYS A 89 -11.71 1.32 -3.25
CA CYS A 89 -10.76 1.35 -2.16
C CYS A 89 -9.32 1.24 -2.70
N GLY A 90 -8.53 2.31 -2.54
CA GLY A 90 -7.12 2.33 -2.92
C GLY A 90 -6.76 3.24 -4.10
N THR A 91 -7.74 3.92 -4.72
CA THR A 91 -7.46 5.04 -5.65
C THR A 91 -6.73 6.15 -4.89
N GLY A 92 -5.65 6.67 -5.46
CA GLY A 92 -4.76 7.67 -4.89
C GLY A 92 -3.73 7.12 -3.90
N LEU A 93 -3.88 5.88 -3.41
CA LEU A 93 -3.00 5.32 -2.37
C LEU A 93 -1.57 5.15 -2.85
N LYS A 94 -1.41 4.73 -4.11
CA LYS A 94 -0.11 4.50 -4.75
C LYS A 94 0.62 5.83 -4.95
N LEU A 95 -0.12 6.85 -5.40
CA LEU A 95 0.40 8.20 -5.57
C LEU A 95 0.76 8.83 -4.21
N ALA A 96 -0.08 8.69 -3.19
CA ALA A 96 0.17 9.23 -1.86
C ALA A 96 1.36 8.54 -1.18
N GLY A 97 1.37 7.20 -1.12
CA GLY A 97 2.48 6.44 -0.53
C GLY A 97 3.78 6.59 -1.32
N GLY A 98 3.70 6.61 -2.65
CA GLY A 98 4.83 6.89 -3.53
C GLY A 98 5.36 8.32 -3.38
N GLY A 99 4.49 9.33 -3.26
CA GLY A 99 4.90 10.72 -3.09
C GLY A 99 5.64 10.95 -1.77
N VAL A 100 5.06 10.46 -0.67
CA VAL A 100 5.69 10.51 0.66
C VAL A 100 7.02 9.76 0.65
N GLY A 101 7.04 8.54 0.11
CA GLY A 101 8.25 7.73 0.02
C GLY A 101 9.35 8.39 -0.82
N LEU A 102 9.00 9.02 -1.95
CA LEU A 102 9.96 9.73 -2.80
C LEU A 102 10.57 10.93 -2.08
N ALA A 103 9.74 11.74 -1.41
CA ALA A 103 10.20 12.89 -0.65
C ALA A 103 11.15 12.47 0.47
N MET A 104 10.76 11.47 1.28
CA MET A 104 11.58 10.98 2.38
C MET A 104 12.88 10.31 1.91
N LEU A 105 12.85 9.51 0.84
CA LEU A 105 14.07 8.88 0.30
C LEU A 105 15.03 9.90 -0.31
N SER A 106 14.51 10.98 -0.91
CA SER A 106 15.32 12.08 -1.43
C SER A 106 16.07 12.77 -0.28
N SER A 107 15.35 13.17 0.77
CA SER A 107 15.94 13.77 1.98
C SER A 107 16.94 12.81 2.65
N TRP A 108 16.55 11.53 2.80
CA TRP A 108 17.42 10.51 3.36
C TRP A 108 18.74 10.38 2.58
N THR A 109 18.68 10.39 1.25
CA THR A 109 19.87 10.26 0.39
C THR A 109 20.80 11.47 0.50
N ILE A 110 20.24 12.68 0.60
CA ILE A 110 21.01 13.92 0.78
C ILE A 110 21.77 13.87 2.11
N PHE A 111 21.08 13.56 3.21
CA PHE A 111 21.69 13.48 4.53
C PHE A 111 22.70 12.32 4.64
N ALA A 112 22.41 11.17 4.04
CA ALA A 112 23.35 10.04 3.99
C ALA A 112 24.65 10.43 3.26
N ARG A 113 24.54 11.11 2.12
CA ARG A 113 25.70 11.60 1.34
C ARG A 113 26.51 12.64 2.13
N GLN A 114 25.84 13.53 2.84
CA GLN A 114 26.48 14.55 3.67
C GLN A 114 26.96 14.01 5.03
N LYS A 115 26.75 12.71 5.30
CA LYS A 115 27.11 12.06 6.58
C LYS A 115 26.48 12.74 7.79
N LEU A 116 25.26 13.24 7.62
CA LEU A 116 24.53 13.96 8.66
C LEU A 116 23.76 13.05 9.62
N PHE A 117 23.66 11.76 9.35
CA PHE A 117 23.02 10.79 10.24
C PHE A 117 24.04 9.88 10.93
N SER A 118 23.65 9.37 12.09
CA SER A 118 24.18 8.12 12.60
C SER A 118 23.65 6.91 11.83
N PRO A 119 24.37 5.76 11.84
CA PRO A 119 23.87 4.52 11.24
C PRO A 119 22.48 4.10 11.71
N CYS A 120 22.15 4.27 13.01
CA CYS A 120 20.84 3.91 13.52
C CYS A 120 19.73 4.88 13.05
N GLU A 121 19.98 6.20 12.97
CA GLU A 121 19.05 7.16 12.38
C GLU A 121 18.79 6.86 10.91
N ALA A 122 19.84 6.53 10.14
CA ALA A 122 19.69 6.17 8.74
C ALA A 122 18.78 4.93 8.58
N ALA A 123 18.97 3.89 9.41
CA ALA A 123 18.13 2.70 9.39
C ALA A 123 16.69 2.99 9.88
N LEU A 124 16.54 3.78 10.95
CA LEU A 124 15.26 4.22 11.52
C LEU A 124 14.36 4.85 10.45
N ILE A 125 14.90 5.79 9.68
CA ILE A 125 14.15 6.51 8.65
C ILE A 125 13.70 5.55 7.53
N LEU A 126 14.53 4.58 7.15
CA LEU A 126 14.12 3.56 6.17
C LEU A 126 12.97 2.68 6.69
N PHE A 127 13.00 2.30 7.98
CA PHE A 127 11.88 1.57 8.61
C PHE A 127 10.60 2.42 8.63
N LEU A 128 10.71 3.72 8.93
CA LEU A 128 9.58 4.65 8.84
C LEU A 128 9.01 4.72 7.43
N ILE A 129 9.86 4.86 6.41
CA ILE A 129 9.42 4.86 5.00
C ILE A 129 8.70 3.54 4.65
N SER A 130 9.16 2.40 5.17
CA SER A 130 8.48 1.12 4.99
C SER A 130 7.04 1.12 5.53
N THR A 131 6.76 1.79 6.65
CA THR A 131 5.40 1.86 7.21
C THR A 131 4.40 2.52 6.26
N ALA A 132 4.84 3.51 5.48
CA ALA A 132 4.01 4.22 4.52
C ALA A 132 3.81 3.44 3.21
N ILE A 133 4.79 2.62 2.82
CA ILE A 133 4.79 1.92 1.53
C ILE A 133 4.03 0.60 1.60
N ILE A 134 4.06 -0.13 2.73
CA ILE A 134 3.38 -1.43 2.87
C ILE A 134 1.92 -1.37 2.38
N PRO A 135 1.10 -0.39 2.78
CA PRO A 135 -0.31 -0.38 2.35
C PRO A 135 -0.49 0.04 0.89
N ALA A 136 0.37 0.94 0.39
CA ALA A 136 0.39 1.30 -1.01
C ALA A 136 0.70 0.09 -1.91
N GLU A 137 1.63 -0.78 -1.47
CA GLU A 137 1.94 -2.06 -2.11
C GLU A 137 0.73 -3.00 -2.13
N LEU A 138 -0.05 -3.08 -1.05
CA LEU A 138 -1.28 -3.88 -1.03
C LEU A 138 -2.29 -3.45 -2.10
N SER A 139 -2.35 -2.14 -2.40
CA SER A 139 -3.26 -1.62 -3.42
C SER A 139 -2.89 -2.00 -4.85
N LEU A 140 -1.69 -2.54 -5.10
CA LEU A 140 -1.30 -3.08 -6.41
C LEU A 140 -2.01 -4.40 -6.71
N PHE A 141 -2.45 -5.13 -5.68
CA PHE A 141 -3.19 -6.38 -5.83
C PHE A 141 -4.69 -6.18 -6.04
N ASN A 142 -5.18 -4.94 -5.97
CA ASN A 142 -6.57 -4.61 -6.24
C ASN A 142 -6.75 -4.16 -7.70
N PRO A 143 -7.26 -4.99 -8.62
CA PRO A 143 -7.44 -4.63 -10.03
C PRO A 143 -8.33 -3.40 -10.22
N ILE A 144 -9.30 -3.21 -9.32
CA ILE A 144 -10.30 -2.14 -9.45
C ILE A 144 -9.67 -0.77 -9.16
N ALA A 145 -8.55 -0.74 -8.42
CA ALA A 145 -7.83 0.49 -8.06
C ALA A 145 -6.68 0.83 -9.03
N ILE A 146 -6.66 0.26 -10.25
CA ILE A 146 -5.58 0.44 -11.23
C ILE A 146 -5.94 1.40 -12.38
N PRO A 147 -7.19 1.45 -12.90
CA PRO A 147 -7.56 2.41 -13.95
C PRO A 147 -7.22 3.84 -13.53
N GLY A 148 -6.49 4.57 -14.39
CA GLY A 148 -6.10 5.96 -14.12
C GLY A 148 -4.95 6.16 -13.13
N GLU A 149 -4.38 5.10 -12.53
CA GLU A 149 -3.36 5.18 -11.49
C GLU A 149 -1.93 4.93 -11.99
N GLY A 150 -1.68 5.06 -13.31
CA GLY A 150 -0.39 4.71 -13.92
C GLY A 150 0.80 5.46 -13.32
N LEU A 151 0.62 6.75 -13.03
CA LEU A 151 1.63 7.56 -12.33
C LEU A 151 1.89 7.05 -10.91
N GLY A 152 0.83 6.68 -10.18
CA GLY A 152 0.93 6.12 -8.84
C GLY A 152 1.69 4.79 -8.81
N VAL A 153 1.39 3.89 -9.76
CA VAL A 153 2.09 2.60 -9.92
C VAL A 153 3.58 2.83 -10.21
N LEU A 154 3.91 3.69 -11.18
CA LEU A 154 5.29 4.00 -11.55
C LEU A 154 6.07 4.57 -10.34
N LEU A 155 5.47 5.54 -9.65
CA LEU A 155 6.08 6.18 -8.49
C LEU A 155 6.33 5.19 -7.36
N LEU A 156 5.36 4.34 -7.05
CA LEU A 156 5.46 3.31 -6.02
C LEU A 156 6.56 2.29 -6.33
N VAL A 157 6.67 1.84 -7.59
CA VAL A 157 7.72 0.91 -8.03
C VAL A 157 9.09 1.56 -7.89
N THR A 158 9.26 2.79 -8.37
CA THR A 158 10.51 3.55 -8.24
C THR A 158 10.93 3.70 -6.78
N VAL A 159 10.02 4.12 -5.91
CA VAL A 159 10.27 4.28 -4.47
C VAL A 159 10.63 2.96 -3.81
N LYS A 160 9.94 1.87 -4.17
CA LYS A 160 10.24 0.53 -3.63
C LYS A 160 11.62 0.05 -4.06
N LEU A 161 12.03 0.27 -5.31
CA LEU A 161 13.39 -0.05 -5.78
C LEU A 161 14.44 0.76 -5.03
N TRP A 162 14.25 2.08 -4.94
CA TRP A 162 15.15 2.96 -4.22
C TRP A 162 15.25 2.54 -2.75
N LEU A 163 14.14 2.22 -2.09
CA LEU A 163 14.13 1.73 -0.72
C LEU A 163 14.98 0.46 -0.53
N HIS A 164 14.86 -0.53 -1.42
CA HIS A 164 15.68 -1.76 -1.32
C HIS A 164 17.16 -1.47 -1.52
N ILE A 165 17.50 -0.61 -2.49
CA ILE A 165 18.88 -0.18 -2.74
C ILE A 165 19.43 0.55 -1.51
N SER A 166 18.64 1.45 -0.92
CA SER A 166 19.01 2.20 0.29
C SER A 166 19.22 1.28 1.50
N TYR A 167 18.35 0.29 1.71
CA TYR A 167 18.54 -0.71 2.76
C TYR A 167 19.81 -1.52 2.53
N PHE A 168 20.02 -2.03 1.32
CA PHE A 168 21.20 -2.81 0.98
C PHE A 168 22.47 -1.98 1.20
N TRP A 169 22.50 -0.76 0.68
CA TRP A 169 23.61 0.17 0.87
C TRP A 169 23.85 0.48 2.36
N THR A 170 22.78 0.68 3.14
CA THR A 170 22.86 0.97 4.58
C THR A 170 23.63 -0.11 5.33
N PHE A 171 23.20 -1.36 5.17
CA PHE A 171 23.77 -2.49 5.90
C PHE A 171 25.06 -3.04 5.27
N ALA A 172 25.28 -2.83 3.98
CA ALA A 172 26.50 -3.26 3.31
C ALA A 172 27.69 -2.35 3.64
N GLU A 173 27.50 -1.03 3.54
CA GLU A 173 28.61 -0.08 3.55
C GLU A 173 28.34 1.21 4.33
N LEU A 174 27.16 1.82 4.21
CA LEU A 174 26.90 3.14 4.81
C LEU A 174 27.12 3.14 6.33
N TYR A 175 26.73 2.07 7.03
CA TYR A 175 26.91 1.96 8.48
C TYR A 175 28.38 2.09 8.95
N ARG A 176 29.37 1.79 8.08
CA ARG A 176 30.81 1.96 8.37
C ARG A 176 31.27 3.40 8.19
N THR A 177 30.64 4.13 7.29
CA THR A 177 31.11 5.43 6.80
C THR A 177 30.44 6.61 7.48
N LEU A 178 29.27 6.39 8.09
CA LEU A 178 28.53 7.39 8.86
C LEU A 178 29.16 7.62 10.25
N PRO A 179 29.19 8.87 10.74
CA PRO A 179 29.61 9.18 12.10
C PRO A 179 28.61 8.63 13.12
N ARG A 180 29.04 8.41 14.36
CA ARG A 180 28.11 7.88 15.38
C ARG A 180 27.17 8.93 15.97
N LEU A 181 27.53 10.22 15.93
CA LEU A 181 26.75 11.32 16.51
C LEU A 181 26.30 11.05 17.96
N GLY A 182 27.20 10.51 18.79
CA GLY A 182 26.91 10.16 20.18
C GLY A 182 26.03 8.91 20.37
N THR A 183 25.52 8.30 19.29
CA THR A 183 24.62 7.14 19.40
C THR A 183 25.37 5.82 19.65
N PRO A 184 24.81 4.91 20.47
CA PRO A 184 25.35 3.58 20.69
C PRO A 184 25.12 2.62 19.51
N ASN A 185 24.38 3.05 18.48
CA ASN A 185 24.05 2.31 17.26
C ASN A 185 23.42 0.94 17.52
N ARG A 186 22.36 0.95 18.32
CA ARG A 186 21.58 -0.22 18.71
C ARG A 186 20.30 -0.32 17.90
N ILE A 187 19.97 -1.48 17.39
CA ILE A 187 18.79 -1.73 16.57
C ILE A 187 18.24 -3.11 16.91
N PHE A 188 17.04 -3.43 16.40
CA PHE A 188 16.18 -4.59 16.73
C PHE A 188 15.01 -4.18 17.64
N PHE A 189 14.06 -5.08 17.92
CA PHE A 189 12.90 -4.74 18.76
C PHE A 189 12.75 -5.62 20.00
N PHE A 190 13.26 -6.86 19.98
CA PHE A 190 13.23 -7.75 21.15
C PHE A 190 14.41 -7.58 22.10
N ALA A 191 15.57 -7.15 21.60
CA ALA A 191 16.78 -7.06 22.40
C ALA A 191 17.68 -5.95 21.89
N ASN A 192 18.42 -5.31 22.80
CA ASN A 192 19.39 -4.27 22.50
C ASN A 192 20.60 -4.85 21.75
N VAL A 193 20.52 -4.90 20.42
CA VAL A 193 21.55 -5.49 19.56
C VAL A 193 22.33 -4.40 18.84
N SER A 194 23.66 -4.51 18.78
CA SER A 194 24.45 -3.57 17.99
C SER A 194 24.23 -3.79 16.49
N ILE A 195 24.10 -2.70 15.71
CA ILE A 195 24.05 -2.75 14.24
C ILE A 195 25.26 -3.48 13.65
N ASN A 196 26.41 -3.48 14.34
CA ASN A 196 27.63 -4.14 13.85
C ASN A 196 27.61 -5.66 14.02
N GLY A 197 26.66 -6.19 14.81
CA GLY A 197 26.59 -7.59 15.21
C GLY A 197 25.90 -8.51 14.19
N TRP A 198 25.28 -9.57 14.72
CA TRP A 198 24.58 -10.58 13.92
C TRP A 198 23.39 -10.00 13.14
N PHE A 199 22.74 -8.96 13.68
CA PHE A 199 21.57 -8.34 13.05
C PHE A 199 21.89 -7.80 11.64
N ARG A 200 23.04 -7.17 11.43
CA ARG A 200 23.44 -6.71 10.08
C ARG A 200 23.59 -7.86 9.09
N LYS A 201 24.17 -8.99 9.51
CA LYS A 201 24.29 -10.17 8.66
C LYS A 201 22.91 -10.72 8.29
N LEU A 202 22.00 -10.76 9.27
CA LEU A 202 20.61 -11.16 9.03
C LEU A 202 19.92 -10.20 8.05
N MET A 203 20.07 -8.89 8.23
CA MET A 203 19.49 -7.90 7.31
C MET A 203 20.07 -8.03 5.91
N LEU A 204 21.38 -8.21 5.74
CA LEU A 204 21.99 -8.43 4.43
C LEU A 204 21.48 -9.70 3.76
N ALA A 205 21.32 -10.80 4.52
CA ALA A 205 20.74 -12.03 4.00
C ALA A 205 19.28 -11.82 3.56
N GLN A 206 18.46 -11.21 4.41
CA GLN A 206 17.06 -10.87 4.10
C GLN A 206 16.94 -9.95 2.88
N LEU A 207 17.80 -8.94 2.78
CA LEU A 207 17.81 -8.00 1.65
C LEU A 207 18.30 -8.66 0.37
N SER A 208 19.24 -9.60 0.45
CA SER A 208 19.66 -10.39 -0.71
C SER A 208 18.52 -11.26 -1.25
N LEU A 209 17.71 -11.85 -0.36
CA LEU A 209 16.47 -12.53 -0.75
C LEU A 209 15.45 -11.55 -1.34
N ALA A 210 15.27 -10.38 -0.71
CA ALA A 210 14.36 -9.35 -1.23
C ALA A 210 14.77 -8.85 -2.63
N LEU A 211 16.06 -8.77 -2.93
CA LEU A 211 16.58 -8.42 -4.26
C LEU A 211 16.18 -9.45 -5.34
N LEU A 212 15.94 -10.71 -4.99
CA LEU A 212 15.41 -11.70 -5.95
C LEU A 212 13.97 -11.38 -6.39
N HIS A 213 13.21 -10.65 -5.56
CA HIS A 213 11.87 -10.19 -5.91
C HIS A 213 11.87 -8.93 -6.79
N VAL A 214 12.98 -8.19 -6.87
CA VAL A 214 13.07 -6.93 -7.62
C VAL A 214 12.74 -7.09 -9.10
N PRO A 215 13.30 -8.05 -9.87
CA PRO A 215 12.94 -8.22 -11.27
C PRO A 215 11.44 -8.49 -11.48
N SER A 216 10.84 -9.26 -10.57
CA SER A 216 9.41 -9.57 -10.60
C SER A 216 8.56 -8.32 -10.34
N LEU A 217 8.95 -7.51 -9.35
CA LEU A 217 8.31 -6.23 -9.05
C LEU A 217 8.39 -5.27 -10.24
N VAL A 218 9.55 -5.16 -10.90
CA VAL A 218 9.72 -4.31 -12.09
C VAL A 218 8.83 -4.79 -13.23
N TYR A 219 8.82 -6.09 -13.51
CA TYR A 219 8.00 -6.68 -14.56
C TYR A 219 6.51 -6.39 -14.37
N ILE A 220 6.01 -6.52 -13.14
CA ILE A 220 4.61 -6.23 -12.80
C ILE A 220 4.36 -4.73 -12.84
N GLY A 221 5.21 -3.94 -12.20
CA GLY A 221 5.11 -2.50 -12.18
C GLY A 221 5.01 -1.91 -13.58
N TYR A 222 5.83 -2.40 -14.51
CA TYR A 222 5.78 -2.02 -15.92
C TYR A 222 4.48 -2.46 -16.60
N GLY A 223 4.05 -3.71 -16.41
CA GLY A 223 2.81 -4.23 -16.99
C GLY A 223 1.56 -3.49 -16.47
N LEU A 224 1.46 -3.35 -15.15
CA LEU A 224 0.37 -2.62 -14.49
C LEU A 224 0.38 -1.13 -14.84
N GLY A 225 1.57 -0.53 -14.90
CA GLY A 225 1.75 0.85 -15.32
C GLY A 225 1.29 1.07 -16.77
N GLY A 226 1.61 0.14 -17.68
CA GLY A 226 1.14 0.17 -19.07
C GLY A 226 -0.37 0.09 -19.18
N ILE A 227 -1.00 -0.87 -18.48
CA ILE A 227 -2.46 -1.01 -18.43
C ILE A 227 -3.13 0.26 -17.87
N ALA A 228 -2.61 0.76 -16.75
CA ALA A 228 -3.15 1.95 -16.10
C ALA A 228 -2.96 3.22 -16.96
N PHE A 229 -1.85 3.35 -17.66
CA PHE A 229 -1.55 4.47 -18.55
C PHE A 229 -2.42 4.44 -19.82
N LYS A 230 -2.63 3.24 -20.40
CA LYS A 230 -3.57 3.04 -21.51
C LYS A 230 -4.99 3.45 -21.11
N SER A 231 -5.47 2.96 -19.96
CA SER A 231 -6.78 3.35 -19.42
C SER A 231 -6.90 4.86 -19.16
N TRP A 232 -5.82 5.49 -18.67
CA TRP A 232 -5.77 6.95 -18.51
C TRP A 232 -5.89 7.70 -19.84
N LEU A 233 -5.15 7.27 -20.87
CA LEU A 233 -5.20 7.85 -22.22
C LEU A 233 -6.59 7.72 -22.84
N GLU A 234 -7.22 6.55 -22.69
CA GLU A 234 -8.55 6.24 -23.20
C GLU A 234 -9.69 6.88 -22.36
N ARG A 235 -9.35 7.51 -21.21
CA ARG A 235 -10.29 8.07 -20.23
C ARG A 235 -11.34 7.06 -19.74
N THR A 236 -10.97 5.78 -19.70
CA THR A 236 -11.85 4.71 -19.21
C THR A 236 -11.72 4.58 -17.70
N THR A 237 -12.85 4.56 -17.00
CA THR A 237 -12.88 4.32 -15.54
C THR A 237 -12.84 2.84 -15.18
N GLU A 238 -13.03 1.97 -16.17
CA GLU A 238 -13.05 0.52 -16.02
C GLU A 238 -12.04 -0.12 -16.97
N LEU A 239 -11.35 -1.16 -16.50
CA LEU A 239 -10.52 -1.98 -17.37
C LEU A 239 -11.40 -2.73 -18.36
N SER A 240 -10.94 -2.83 -19.61
CA SER A 240 -11.48 -3.79 -20.58
C SER A 240 -11.32 -5.22 -20.06
N ASP A 241 -12.17 -6.15 -20.51
CA ASP A 241 -12.08 -7.55 -20.08
C ASP A 241 -10.73 -8.19 -20.47
N ASP A 242 -10.15 -7.76 -21.60
CA ASP A 242 -8.80 -8.15 -22.02
C ASP A 242 -7.74 -7.66 -21.03
N ASP A 243 -7.78 -6.38 -20.65
CA ASP A 243 -6.80 -5.83 -19.70
C ASP A 243 -6.99 -6.43 -18.29
N ARG A 244 -8.24 -6.79 -17.90
CA ARG A 244 -8.49 -7.54 -16.66
C ARG A 244 -7.88 -8.94 -16.72
N ARG A 245 -8.07 -9.67 -17.82
CA ARG A 245 -7.45 -10.99 -18.02
C ARG A 245 -5.93 -10.89 -17.97
N GLU A 246 -5.35 -9.90 -18.65
CA GLU A 246 -3.91 -9.65 -18.60
C GLU A 246 -3.42 -9.32 -17.19
N PHE A 247 -4.15 -8.49 -16.45
CA PHE A 247 -3.88 -8.20 -15.04
C PHE A 247 -3.84 -9.49 -14.20
N TYR A 248 -4.88 -10.32 -14.27
CA TYR A 248 -4.97 -11.56 -13.51
C TYR A 248 -3.86 -12.54 -13.89
N TYR A 249 -3.56 -12.67 -15.19
CA TYR A 249 -2.47 -13.51 -15.67
C TYR A 249 -1.11 -13.07 -15.11
N ARG A 250 -0.80 -11.76 -15.16
CA ARG A 250 0.45 -11.20 -14.63
C ARG A 250 0.54 -11.34 -13.10
N SER A 251 -0.55 -11.05 -12.39
CA SER A 251 -0.65 -11.20 -10.94
C SER A 251 -0.46 -12.67 -10.51
N LYS A 252 -1.08 -13.61 -11.23
CA LYS A 252 -0.91 -15.05 -11.00
C LYS A 252 0.53 -15.51 -11.24
N LYS A 253 1.15 -15.04 -12.33
CA LYS A 253 2.56 -15.34 -12.63
C LYS A 253 3.49 -14.83 -11.54
N TYR A 254 3.23 -13.63 -11.01
CA TYR A 254 3.96 -13.11 -9.86
C TYR A 254 3.79 -13.98 -8.62
N ASN A 255 2.56 -14.31 -8.25
CA ASN A 255 2.29 -15.13 -7.07
C ASN A 255 2.92 -16.52 -7.20
N ASN A 256 3.02 -17.08 -8.41
CA ASN A 256 3.74 -18.33 -8.67
C ASN A 256 5.26 -18.16 -8.45
N VAL A 257 5.87 -17.11 -9.01
CA VAL A 257 7.29 -16.82 -8.78
C VAL A 257 7.57 -16.57 -7.30
N ARG A 258 6.70 -15.79 -6.63
CA ARG A 258 6.77 -15.53 -5.19
C ARG A 258 6.64 -16.82 -4.39
N GLY A 259 5.66 -17.67 -4.69
CA GLY A 259 5.49 -18.98 -4.04
C GLY A 259 6.70 -19.90 -4.22
N LYS A 260 7.36 -19.87 -5.38
CA LYS A 260 8.62 -20.60 -5.61
C LYS A 260 9.79 -20.03 -4.80
N LEU A 261 9.91 -18.70 -4.73
CA LEU A 261 10.92 -18.04 -3.89
C LEU A 261 10.67 -18.31 -2.41
N ASP A 262 9.42 -18.29 -1.98
CA ASP A 262 9.00 -18.65 -0.63
C ASP A 262 9.27 -20.14 -0.35
N ALA A 263 9.11 -21.02 -1.33
CA ALA A 263 9.49 -22.42 -1.21
C ALA A 263 11.02 -22.59 -1.01
N ILE A 264 11.84 -21.80 -1.72
CA ILE A 264 13.30 -21.77 -1.51
C ILE A 264 13.63 -21.25 -0.09
N ALA A 265 12.94 -20.20 0.37
CA ALA A 265 13.06 -19.71 1.74
C ALA A 265 12.56 -20.74 2.77
N ASN A 266 11.55 -21.54 2.44
CA ASN A 266 11.02 -22.61 3.28
C ASN A 266 11.96 -23.81 3.35
N ILE A 267 12.78 -24.08 2.32
CA ILE A 267 13.91 -25.02 2.43
C ILE A 267 14.89 -24.53 3.50
N THR A 268 15.03 -23.21 3.66
CA THR A 268 15.79 -22.61 4.77
C THR A 268 15.04 -22.75 6.12
N LYS A 269 13.70 -22.76 6.12
CA LYS A 269 12.86 -23.04 7.30
C LYS A 269 12.84 -24.52 7.73
N GLY A 270 13.47 -25.44 7.00
CA GLY A 270 13.81 -26.76 7.55
C GLY A 270 14.60 -26.68 8.88
N LEU A 271 15.13 -25.49 9.22
CA LEU A 271 15.74 -25.15 10.51
C LEU A 271 14.77 -24.57 11.58
N LEU A 272 13.54 -24.15 11.26
CA LEU A 272 12.54 -23.60 12.20
C LEU A 272 11.14 -24.23 11.97
N PRO A 273 10.68 -25.19 12.79
CA PRO A 273 9.54 -26.07 12.45
C PRO A 273 8.12 -25.49 12.52
N THR A 274 7.91 -24.24 12.92
CA THR A 274 6.60 -23.82 13.51
C THR A 274 5.67 -22.96 12.65
N LEU A 275 5.96 -22.67 11.37
CA LEU A 275 5.09 -21.81 10.54
C LEU A 275 4.66 -22.49 9.23
N ARG A 276 3.55 -23.23 9.26
CA ARG A 276 2.80 -23.65 8.07
C ARG A 276 1.88 -22.50 7.63
N LEU A 277 2.22 -21.85 6.52
CA LEU A 277 1.28 -20.99 5.79
C LEU A 277 0.41 -21.89 4.89
N SER A 278 -0.89 -21.68 4.89
CA SER A 278 -1.85 -22.47 4.10
C SER A 278 -1.73 -22.20 2.61
N ASP A 279 -1.73 -23.25 1.78
CA ASP A 279 -1.75 -23.14 0.32
C ASP A 279 -3.06 -22.49 -0.16
N THR A 280 -3.04 -21.20 -0.49
CA THR A 280 -4.16 -20.53 -1.18
C THR A 280 -4.09 -20.86 -2.66
N GLN A 281 -4.98 -21.73 -3.13
CA GLN A 281 -5.10 -22.10 -4.54
C GLN A 281 -5.89 -21.02 -5.29
N TRP A 282 -5.26 -20.34 -6.25
CA TRP A 282 -5.91 -19.35 -7.12
C TRP A 282 -6.58 -20.04 -8.33
N LEU A 283 -7.83 -19.68 -8.65
CA LEU A 283 -8.62 -20.23 -9.77
C LEU A 283 -7.88 -20.16 -11.12
N THR A 284 -8.16 -21.10 -12.03
CA THR A 284 -7.59 -21.14 -13.38
C THR A 284 -8.41 -20.31 -14.37
N PRO A 285 -7.77 -19.66 -15.37
CA PRO A 285 -8.48 -18.86 -16.38
C PRO A 285 -9.59 -19.63 -17.12
N ASP A 286 -9.40 -20.93 -17.34
CA ASP A 286 -10.39 -21.78 -18.04
C ASP A 286 -11.70 -21.99 -17.25
N GLU A 287 -11.70 -21.72 -15.94
CA GLU A 287 -12.90 -21.77 -15.10
C GLU A 287 -13.74 -20.48 -15.19
N MET A 288 -13.23 -19.43 -15.84
CA MET A 288 -13.84 -18.09 -15.88
C MET A 288 -14.82 -17.87 -17.06
N ASP A 289 -14.77 -18.70 -18.10
CA ASP A 289 -15.59 -18.53 -19.31
C ASP A 289 -16.93 -19.31 -19.30
N SER A 290 -17.19 -20.09 -18.26
CA SER A 290 -18.50 -20.75 -18.05
C SER A 290 -19.44 -19.85 -17.23
N PRO A 291 -20.77 -19.81 -17.49
CA PRO A 291 -21.71 -19.11 -16.64
C PRO A 291 -21.55 -19.64 -15.22
N LEU A 292 -21.10 -18.76 -14.34
CA LEU A 292 -20.57 -19.11 -13.01
C LEU A 292 -21.57 -20.05 -12.30
N PRO A 293 -21.21 -21.32 -12.06
CA PRO A 293 -22.10 -22.24 -11.36
C PRO A 293 -22.51 -21.62 -10.04
N SER A 294 -23.79 -21.68 -9.66
CA SER A 294 -24.27 -21.14 -8.37
C SER A 294 -23.51 -21.72 -7.16
N THR A 295 -22.91 -22.89 -7.32
CA THR A 295 -21.95 -23.55 -6.41
C THR A 295 -20.62 -22.79 -6.29
N LEU A 296 -20.10 -22.25 -7.38
CA LEU A 296 -18.86 -21.47 -7.46
C LEU A 296 -19.07 -20.04 -6.95
N GLN A 297 -20.27 -19.47 -7.15
CA GLN A 297 -20.69 -18.24 -6.49
C GLN A 297 -20.75 -18.41 -4.95
N LYS A 298 -21.26 -19.56 -4.47
CA LYS A 298 -21.20 -19.93 -3.04
C LYS A 298 -19.76 -20.18 -2.55
N GLN A 299 -18.87 -20.76 -3.35
CA GLN A 299 -17.46 -20.93 -2.97
C GLN A 299 -16.67 -19.61 -2.97
N LEU A 300 -16.91 -18.69 -3.90
CA LEU A 300 -16.35 -17.33 -3.86
C LEU A 300 -16.77 -16.58 -2.59
N THR A 301 -17.96 -16.86 -2.05
CA THR A 301 -18.39 -16.32 -0.74
C THR A 301 -17.84 -17.05 0.49
N ALA A 302 -17.20 -18.22 0.32
CA ALA A 302 -16.57 -19.01 1.40
C ALA A 302 -15.04 -18.78 1.53
N ILE A 303 -14.41 -18.19 0.50
CA ILE A 303 -13.00 -17.75 0.47
C ILE A 303 -12.66 -16.47 1.29
N PRO A 304 -13.59 -15.64 1.86
CA PRO A 304 -13.21 -14.37 2.50
C PRO A 304 -12.24 -14.51 3.67
N GLY A 305 -12.34 -15.55 4.50
CA GLY A 305 -11.60 -15.63 5.76
C GLY A 305 -10.08 -15.67 5.58
N ALA A 306 -9.58 -16.60 4.76
CA ALA A 306 -8.15 -16.75 4.50
C ALA A 306 -7.58 -15.56 3.73
N MET A 307 -8.31 -15.09 2.71
CA MET A 307 -7.90 -13.95 1.90
C MET A 307 -7.86 -12.65 2.71
N ILE A 308 -8.80 -12.42 3.63
CA ILE A 308 -8.78 -11.27 4.55
C ILE A 308 -7.59 -11.36 5.52
N MET A 309 -7.28 -12.54 6.05
CA MET A 309 -6.13 -12.74 6.93
C MET A 309 -4.79 -12.45 6.22
N ASP A 310 -4.65 -12.83 4.95
CA ASP A 310 -3.44 -12.56 4.17
C ASP A 310 -3.33 -11.09 3.72
N ILE A 311 -4.45 -10.47 3.34
CA ILE A 311 -4.47 -9.08 2.86
C ILE A 311 -4.37 -8.07 4.01
N VAL A 312 -4.94 -8.36 5.18
CA VAL A 312 -5.02 -7.41 6.30
C VAL A 312 -4.18 -7.88 7.48
N GLY A 313 -4.31 -9.15 7.87
CA GLY A 313 -3.66 -9.69 9.06
C GLY A 313 -2.14 -9.65 9.00
N LEU A 314 -1.54 -10.25 7.96
CA LEU A 314 -0.08 -10.28 7.82
C LEU A 314 0.54 -8.87 7.69
N PRO A 315 -0.03 -7.94 6.89
CA PRO A 315 0.46 -6.57 6.85
C PRO A 315 0.31 -5.84 8.18
N LEU A 316 -0.78 -6.05 8.92
CA LEU A 316 -0.97 -5.43 10.24
C LEU A 316 0.08 -5.92 11.25
N ILE A 317 0.41 -7.22 11.22
CA ILE A 317 1.49 -7.80 12.03
C ILE A 317 2.84 -7.18 11.66
N THR A 318 3.17 -7.15 10.35
CA THR A 318 4.43 -6.58 9.86
C THR A 318 4.53 -5.10 10.19
N PHE A 319 3.43 -4.38 10.08
CA PHE A 319 3.30 -2.97 10.43
C PHE A 319 3.56 -2.74 11.92
N GLY A 320 2.92 -3.52 12.81
CA GLY A 320 3.17 -3.47 14.25
C GLY A 320 4.63 -3.75 14.62
N PHE A 321 5.25 -4.76 14.01
CA PHE A 321 6.68 -5.02 14.20
C PHE A 321 7.56 -3.87 13.71
N THR A 322 7.20 -3.23 12.60
CA THR A 322 7.96 -2.09 12.07
C THR A 322 7.89 -0.90 13.02
N ILE A 323 6.71 -0.59 13.58
CA ILE A 323 6.56 0.44 14.62
C ILE A 323 7.43 0.10 15.83
N ALA A 324 7.36 -1.14 16.32
CA ALA A 324 8.16 -1.57 17.47
C ALA A 324 9.68 -1.40 17.21
N ILE A 325 10.16 -1.73 16.01
CA ILE A 325 11.56 -1.51 15.61
C ILE A 325 11.93 -0.03 15.65
N VAL A 326 11.07 0.84 15.10
CA VAL A 326 11.32 2.29 15.09
C VAL A 326 11.39 2.85 16.51
N GLU A 327 10.38 2.56 17.34
CA GLU A 327 10.31 3.09 18.70
C GLU A 327 11.44 2.57 19.60
N LYS A 328 11.77 1.27 19.50
CA LYS A 328 12.90 0.71 20.26
C LYS A 328 14.24 1.23 19.79
N THR A 329 14.40 1.52 18.49
CA THR A 329 15.62 2.16 17.97
C THR A 329 15.79 3.56 18.55
N ILE A 330 14.71 4.36 18.69
CA ILE A 330 14.79 5.68 19.33
C ILE A 330 15.23 5.56 20.78
N VAL A 331 14.55 4.70 21.56
CA VAL A 331 14.82 4.51 22.99
C VAL A 331 16.24 3.98 23.24
N TRP A 332 16.67 2.94 22.54
CA TRP A 332 17.99 2.33 22.77
C TRP A 332 19.17 3.18 22.31
N ASN A 333 18.93 4.20 21.49
CA ASN A 333 19.97 5.14 21.07
C ASN A 333 19.91 6.48 21.77
N HIS A 334 18.99 6.67 22.72
CA HIS A 334 18.78 7.94 23.41
C HIS A 334 18.57 9.11 22.44
N LEU A 335 17.94 8.84 21.29
CA LEU A 335 17.60 9.87 20.34
C LEU A 335 16.52 10.76 20.97
N SER A 336 16.70 12.08 20.86
CA SER A 336 15.75 13.06 21.36
C SER A 336 14.93 13.61 20.19
N PRO A 337 13.84 12.93 19.78
CA PRO A 337 13.00 13.43 18.69
C PRO A 337 12.43 14.80 19.06
N VAL A 338 12.28 15.66 18.07
CA VAL A 338 11.62 16.96 18.28
C VAL A 338 10.14 16.68 18.58
N MET A 339 9.68 17.18 19.73
CA MET A 339 8.30 17.02 20.21
C MET A 339 7.40 18.20 19.80
N ASP A 340 7.98 19.22 19.18
CA ASP A 340 7.26 20.39 18.72
C ASP A 340 6.53 20.12 17.40
N LEU A 341 5.20 20.26 17.42
CA LEU A 341 4.34 20.11 16.24
C LEU A 341 4.17 21.40 15.45
N GLN A 342 4.84 22.49 15.82
CA GLN A 342 4.73 23.77 15.11
C GLN A 342 5.40 23.74 13.72
N SER A 343 6.35 22.84 13.47
CA SER A 343 6.99 22.77 12.16
C SER A 343 6.04 22.17 11.11
N PRO A 344 5.93 22.77 9.91
CA PRO A 344 5.09 22.23 8.84
C PRO A 344 5.43 20.77 8.47
N GLY A 345 6.73 20.41 8.58
CA GLY A 345 7.22 19.05 8.35
C GLY A 345 6.60 18.02 9.29
N GLN A 346 6.21 18.40 10.51
CA GLN A 346 5.56 17.51 11.46
C GLN A 346 4.03 17.59 11.43
N LEU A 347 3.48 18.80 11.25
CA LEU A 347 2.04 19.03 11.28
C LEU A 347 1.32 18.41 10.07
N ILE A 348 1.86 18.59 8.86
CA ILE A 348 1.19 18.12 7.63
C ILE A 348 1.02 16.59 7.64
N PRO A 349 2.05 15.79 7.97
CA PRO A 349 1.92 14.34 7.99
C PRO A 349 1.02 13.85 9.11
N LEU A 350 1.03 14.51 10.28
CA LEU A 350 0.12 14.20 11.37
C LEU A 350 -1.35 14.39 10.95
N VAL A 351 -1.70 15.56 10.41
CA VAL A 351 -3.07 15.86 9.97
C VAL A 351 -3.51 14.92 8.84
N THR A 352 -2.61 14.67 7.88
CA THR A 352 -2.88 13.75 6.76
C THR A 352 -3.10 12.32 7.26
N GLY A 353 -2.27 11.86 8.20
CA GLY A 353 -2.41 10.54 8.82
C GLY A 353 -3.72 10.37 9.57
N ILE A 354 -4.13 11.37 10.36
CA ILE A 354 -5.42 11.39 11.05
C ILE A 354 -6.57 11.29 10.05
N ALA A 355 -6.56 12.10 8.99
CA ALA A 355 -7.62 12.08 7.97
C ALA A 355 -7.75 10.71 7.29
N ILE A 356 -6.62 10.07 6.95
CA ILE A 356 -6.58 8.74 6.34
C ILE A 356 -7.07 7.67 7.33
N LEU A 357 -6.67 7.77 8.61
CA LEU A 357 -7.14 6.87 9.66
C LEU A 357 -8.66 6.94 9.82
N PHE A 358 -9.23 8.15 9.91
CA PHE A 358 -10.69 8.32 9.99
C PHE A 358 -11.41 7.75 8.77
N ASN A 359 -10.88 7.97 7.56
CA ASN A 359 -11.44 7.40 6.34
C ASN A 359 -11.41 5.86 6.34
N GLY A 360 -10.35 5.26 6.90
CA GLY A 360 -10.21 3.81 7.10
C GLY A 360 -11.06 3.27 8.25
N PHE A 361 -11.30 4.04 9.30
CA PHE A 361 -11.98 3.59 10.51
C PHE A 361 -13.51 3.67 10.41
N VAL A 362 -14.07 4.79 9.91
CA VAL A 362 -15.52 5.07 9.97
C VAL A 362 -16.38 3.95 9.33
N PRO A 363 -16.10 3.49 8.10
CA PRO A 363 -16.85 2.36 7.56
C PRO A 363 -16.60 1.00 8.21
N VAL A 364 -15.43 0.76 8.82
CA VAL A 364 -15.21 -0.47 9.62
C VAL A 364 -16.14 -0.43 10.83
N PHE A 365 -16.17 0.70 11.53
CA PHE A 365 -17.07 0.95 12.65
C PHE A 365 -18.55 0.80 12.24
N ARG A 366 -18.95 1.40 11.11
CA ARG A 366 -20.33 1.30 10.58
C ARG A 366 -20.74 -0.14 10.32
N THR A 367 -19.84 -0.95 9.75
CA THR A 367 -20.10 -2.37 9.48
C THR A 367 -20.27 -3.16 10.78
N CYS A 368 -19.42 -2.89 11.79
CA CYS A 368 -19.50 -3.57 13.08
C CYS A 368 -20.74 -3.18 13.90
N CYS A 369 -21.12 -1.89 13.91
CA CYS A 369 -22.24 -1.42 14.71
C CYS A 369 -23.61 -1.75 14.10
N LEU A 370 -23.78 -1.57 12.79
CA LEU A 370 -25.08 -1.81 12.15
C LEU A 370 -25.43 -3.29 12.04
N SER A 371 -24.43 -4.17 11.91
CA SER A 371 -24.64 -5.63 11.89
C SER A 371 -25.27 -6.20 13.17
N SER A 372 -25.39 -5.42 14.25
CA SER A 372 -25.98 -5.87 15.51
C SER A 372 -27.48 -5.61 15.64
N THR A 373 -28.09 -4.82 14.74
CA THR A 373 -29.49 -4.36 14.92
C THR A 373 -30.50 -5.25 14.18
N ASP A 374 -30.10 -5.85 13.05
CA ASP A 374 -31.04 -6.58 12.17
C ASP A 374 -31.42 -7.99 12.67
N ASP A 375 -30.62 -8.62 13.54
CA ASP A 375 -30.88 -10.00 14.02
C ASP A 375 -32.06 -10.11 15.02
N SER A 376 -32.69 -9.01 15.42
CA SER A 376 -33.67 -8.98 16.54
C SER A 376 -35.13 -8.72 16.16
N SER A 377 -35.46 -8.51 14.87
CA SER A 377 -36.82 -8.12 14.46
C SER A 377 -37.56 -9.11 13.54
N GLU A 378 -36.95 -10.21 13.11
CA GLU A 378 -37.58 -11.17 12.17
C GLU A 378 -38.31 -12.36 12.82
N HIS A 379 -38.68 -12.30 14.11
CA HIS A 379 -39.34 -13.41 14.80
C HIS A 379 -40.78 -13.16 15.31
N GLU A 380 -41.47 -12.13 14.83
CA GLU A 380 -42.85 -11.85 15.27
C GLU A 380 -43.82 -11.50 14.12
N GLU A 381 -43.82 -12.29 13.04
CA GLU A 381 -44.99 -12.40 12.16
C GLU A 381 -45.41 -13.87 12.02
N ALA A 382 -46.53 -14.18 12.68
CA ALA A 382 -47.20 -15.47 12.62
C ALA A 382 -47.80 -15.72 11.22
N PRO A 383 -47.85 -16.97 10.74
CA PRO A 383 -48.47 -17.30 9.46
C PRO A 383 -49.99 -17.37 9.67
N GLU A 384 -50.68 -16.25 9.50
CA GLU A 384 -52.14 -16.24 9.40
C GLU A 384 -52.55 -15.69 8.03
N GLN A 385 -53.34 -16.49 7.30
CA GLN A 385 -54.06 -16.17 6.06
C GLN A 385 -53.35 -16.44 4.72
N GLN A 386 -53.00 -17.71 4.48
CA GLN A 386 -53.05 -18.30 3.12
C GLN A 386 -54.24 -19.26 3.05
N ASN A 387 -55.45 -18.72 3.21
CA ASN A 387 -56.69 -19.48 3.04
C ASN A 387 -57.84 -18.52 2.69
N ARG A 388 -57.73 -17.83 1.55
CA ARG A 388 -58.83 -17.18 0.83
C ARG A 388 -58.37 -16.91 -0.60
N GLU A 389 -59.27 -17.11 -1.55
CA GLU A 389 -59.11 -16.92 -3.00
C GLU A 389 -58.64 -18.13 -3.81
N SER A 390 -59.29 -19.26 -3.53
CA SER A 390 -59.75 -20.20 -4.56
C SER A 390 -61.21 -19.91 -4.92
N SER A 391 -61.45 -18.88 -5.73
CA SER A 391 -62.66 -18.72 -6.57
C SER A 391 -62.62 -17.38 -7.30
N GLU A 392 -62.19 -17.40 -8.56
CA GLU A 392 -63.03 -16.86 -9.63
C GLU A 392 -62.49 -17.35 -10.98
N ALA A 393 -63.28 -18.23 -11.58
CA ALA A 393 -63.22 -18.58 -12.99
C ALA A 393 -63.82 -17.42 -13.80
N GLY A 394 -63.21 -17.09 -14.94
CA GLY A 394 -63.75 -16.13 -15.88
C GLY A 394 -62.98 -16.20 -17.20
N ASP A 395 -63.63 -16.84 -18.17
CA ASP A 395 -63.24 -17.03 -19.57
C ASP A 395 -63.00 -15.72 -20.37
N VAL A 396 -62.66 -15.90 -21.66
CA VAL A 396 -62.73 -14.93 -22.79
C VAL A 396 -61.40 -14.18 -23.04
N GLU A 397 -60.76 -14.12 -24.22
CA GLU A 397 -61.09 -14.40 -25.61
C GLU A 397 -59.79 -14.66 -26.40
N MET A 398 -59.87 -15.46 -27.46
CA MET A 398 -58.87 -15.51 -28.52
C MET A 398 -58.95 -14.22 -29.36
N GLU A 399 -57.82 -13.62 -29.72
CA GLU A 399 -57.76 -12.91 -31.00
C GLU A 399 -56.43 -13.16 -31.73
N GLU A 400 -56.65 -13.79 -32.89
CA GLU A 400 -55.78 -14.11 -33.99
C GLU A 400 -55.45 -12.83 -34.78
N THR A 401 -54.17 -12.55 -35.05
CA THR A 401 -53.81 -11.89 -36.31
C THR A 401 -52.44 -12.38 -36.80
N ALA A 402 -52.51 -13.13 -37.89
CA ALA A 402 -51.40 -13.53 -38.72
C ALA A 402 -51.09 -12.45 -39.78
N GLY A 403 -49.81 -12.40 -40.18
CA GLY A 403 -49.37 -11.88 -41.48
C GLY A 403 -48.30 -10.79 -41.38
N LYS A 404 -47.35 -10.66 -42.29
CA LYS A 404 -47.01 -11.39 -43.52
C LYS A 404 -45.72 -10.77 -44.08
N GLN A 405 -44.77 -11.62 -44.48
CA GLN A 405 -43.78 -11.50 -45.57
C GLN A 405 -42.83 -10.29 -45.79
N ASP A 406 -41.59 -10.71 -46.11
CA ASP A 406 -40.74 -10.36 -47.27
C ASP A 406 -39.75 -9.20 -47.28
N GLY A 407 -38.61 -9.50 -47.93
CA GLY A 407 -37.67 -8.55 -48.55
C GLY A 407 -36.37 -8.37 -47.76
N SER A 408 -35.23 -9.01 -48.06
CA SER A 408 -34.42 -9.00 -49.31
C SER A 408 -33.78 -7.63 -49.65
N HIS A 409 -32.50 -7.70 -50.03
CA HIS A 409 -31.61 -6.67 -50.59
C HIS A 409 -31.05 -5.61 -49.62
N ARG A 410 -29.74 -5.57 -49.33
CA ARG A 410 -28.54 -5.33 -50.20
C ARG A 410 -28.45 -3.85 -50.62
N GLU A 411 -27.22 -3.33 -50.56
CA GLU A 411 -26.74 -2.02 -51.03
C GLU A 411 -26.89 -0.81 -50.10
N ARG A 412 -25.79 -0.50 -49.41
CA ARG A 412 -25.38 0.90 -49.18
C ARG A 412 -23.92 1.06 -49.59
N GLU A 413 -23.74 1.36 -50.88
CA GLU A 413 -22.61 2.12 -51.37
C GLU A 413 -22.64 3.53 -50.75
N ARG A 414 -21.50 3.98 -50.23
CA ARG A 414 -21.16 5.40 -50.19
C ARG A 414 -19.67 5.56 -50.50
N ALA A 415 -19.44 6.00 -51.73
CA ALA A 415 -18.52 7.05 -52.14
C ALA A 415 -17.05 6.91 -51.74
N SER A 416 -16.27 6.35 -52.68
CA SER A 416 -14.84 6.61 -52.83
C SER A 416 -14.57 6.91 -54.29
N ASP A 417 -14.71 8.19 -54.65
CA ASP A 417 -14.17 8.87 -55.82
C ASP A 417 -13.61 10.18 -55.24
N GLU A 418 -12.46 10.74 -55.59
CA GLU A 418 -11.38 10.46 -56.53
C GLU A 418 -10.36 11.64 -56.29
N ILE A 419 -9.18 11.62 -56.93
CA ILE A 419 -8.27 12.79 -57.15
C ILE A 419 -7.36 13.16 -55.96
N SER A 420 -6.03 13.31 -56.08
CA SER A 420 -5.08 13.18 -57.18
C SER A 420 -3.66 13.20 -56.59
N GLU A 421 -2.79 12.47 -57.26
CA GLU A 421 -1.34 12.60 -57.21
C GLU A 421 -0.87 14.03 -57.51
N GLY A 422 0.35 14.32 -57.06
CA GLY A 422 1.29 15.18 -57.78
C GLY A 422 1.62 16.49 -57.10
N SER A 423 2.83 16.58 -56.53
CA SER A 423 3.83 17.51 -57.07
C SER A 423 5.19 17.32 -56.41
N LYS A 424 6.20 17.05 -57.24
CA LYS A 424 7.63 17.22 -56.95
C LYS A 424 7.94 18.73 -56.98
N GLY A 425 8.76 19.20 -56.06
CA GLY A 425 9.36 20.53 -56.12
C GLY A 425 10.57 20.65 -55.20
N ASN A 426 11.75 20.73 -55.81
CA ASN A 426 13.02 21.17 -55.21
C ASN A 426 12.92 22.60 -54.68
N GLU A 427 13.74 22.92 -53.68
CA GLU A 427 14.56 24.15 -53.52
C GLU A 427 15.23 24.06 -52.13
N GLU A 428 16.53 23.76 -52.03
CA GLU A 428 17.66 24.71 -52.02
C GLU A 428 17.55 25.87 -51.01
N GLY A 429 18.54 25.92 -50.09
CA GLY A 429 19.12 27.16 -49.59
C GLY A 429 18.56 27.69 -48.26
N GLY A 430 19.44 27.94 -47.28
CA GLY A 430 19.14 28.89 -46.20
C GLY A 430 19.76 28.62 -44.84
N GLU A 431 21.04 28.95 -44.71
CA GLU A 431 21.67 29.65 -43.59
C GLU A 431 21.45 29.23 -42.11
N SER A 432 22.60 28.96 -41.50
CA SER A 432 22.90 28.99 -40.05
C SER A 432 22.50 30.33 -39.39
N PRO A 433 22.24 30.33 -38.06
CA PRO A 433 23.16 31.12 -37.24
C PRO A 433 23.53 30.53 -35.87
N LYS A 434 24.84 30.60 -35.61
CA LYS A 434 25.50 31.17 -34.42
C LYS A 434 25.10 30.65 -33.03
N ARG A 435 25.87 29.65 -32.61
CA ARG A 435 26.70 29.62 -31.37
C ARG A 435 26.56 30.86 -30.46
N GLY A 436 25.76 30.74 -29.41
CA GLY A 436 25.78 31.63 -28.24
C GLY A 436 26.63 31.02 -27.14
N SER A 437 27.82 31.58 -26.92
CA SER A 437 28.69 31.31 -25.78
C SER A 437 28.08 31.92 -24.51
N ILE A 438 27.70 31.09 -23.55
CA ILE A 438 27.34 31.53 -22.20
C ILE A 438 28.64 31.62 -21.39
N GLU A 439 29.11 32.84 -21.17
CA GLU A 439 30.08 33.19 -20.13
C GLU A 439 29.50 32.85 -18.75
N MET A 440 30.10 31.90 -18.05
CA MET A 440 29.95 31.78 -16.60
C MET A 440 30.88 32.81 -15.95
N ARG A 441 30.26 33.88 -15.43
CA ARG A 441 30.92 34.89 -14.62
C ARG A 441 31.07 34.37 -13.19
N GLU A 442 32.32 34.23 -12.79
CA GLU A 442 32.82 33.98 -11.43
C GLU A 442 32.30 35.12 -10.50
N MET A 443 31.50 34.80 -9.48
CA MET A 443 31.25 35.69 -8.35
C MET A 443 31.93 35.13 -7.10
N ARG A 444 33.04 35.77 -6.74
CA ARG A 444 33.66 35.72 -5.42
C ARG A 444 33.08 36.83 -4.54
N GLY A 445 32.82 36.49 -3.28
CA GLY A 445 32.76 37.40 -2.12
C GLY A 445 31.42 38.08 -1.89
N ILE A 446 30.74 37.77 -0.77
CA ILE A 446 31.01 38.30 0.59
C ILE A 446 30.78 37.17 1.58
#